data_AF-A0AAU9BI05-F1
#
_entry.id   AF-A0AAU9BI05-F1
#
_cell.length_a   1.000
_cell.length_b   1.000
_cell.length_c   1.000
_cell.angle_alpha   90.00
_cell.angle_beta   90.00
_cell.angle_gamma   90.00
#
_symmetry.space_group_name_H-M   'P 1'
#
loop_
_entity.id
_entity.type
_entity.pdbx_description
1 polymer ?
#
loop_
_entity_poly.entity_id
_entity_poly.type
_entity_poly.pdbx_seq_one_letter_code
_entity_poly.pdbx_strand_id
1 'polypeptide(L)'
;MTFGHKLEYDPVPGDSPTILCADWWEQPVFIRDKKAYTRKDVVLAAANKDGGAHVDNPDAKLQALQEGFWIRTVTHADGTKKTEPLADNHFRMLRRFAEELLSSKELLKLAD
;
A
#
# COMPACT_ATOMS: atom_id res chain seq x y z
N MET A 1 -1.50 2.36 -17.85
CA MET A 1 -0.18 2.82 -17.37
C MET A 1 0.89 2.10 -18.17
N THR A 2 1.46 2.75 -19.19
CA THR A 2 2.72 2.30 -19.78
C THR A 2 3.81 2.70 -18.81
N PHE A 3 4.51 1.74 -18.21
CA PHE A 3 5.75 2.06 -17.51
C PHE A 3 6.71 2.61 -18.56
N GLY A 4 6.92 3.93 -18.57
CA GLY A 4 7.92 4.56 -19.41
C GLY A 4 9.32 4.11 -19.00
N HIS A 5 10.35 4.50 -19.76
CA HIS A 5 11.75 4.25 -19.41
C HIS A 5 12.19 4.93 -18.11
N LYS A 6 11.33 5.76 -17.51
CA LYS A 6 11.55 6.48 -16.26
C LYS A 6 10.37 6.21 -15.33
N LEU A 7 10.68 5.80 -14.10
CA LEU A 7 9.73 5.71 -13.01
C LEU A 7 9.94 6.97 -12.16
N GLU A 8 9.05 7.95 -12.31
CA GLU A 8 9.07 9.13 -11.46
C GLU A 8 8.34 8.82 -10.16
N TYR A 9 9.08 8.94 -9.07
CA TYR A 9 8.58 8.77 -7.72
C TYR A 9 8.28 10.14 -7.14
N ASP A 10 7.10 10.35 -6.59
CA ASP A 10 6.74 11.58 -5.89
C ASP A 10 6.95 11.36 -4.38
N PRO A 11 8.13 11.69 -3.83
CA PRO A 11 8.40 11.52 -2.41
C PRO A 11 7.46 12.41 -1.60
N VAL A 12 7.29 12.10 -0.31
CA VAL A 12 6.62 13.03 0.60
C VAL A 12 7.35 14.39 0.51
N PRO A 13 6.66 15.50 0.19
CA PRO A 13 7.29 16.82 0.13
C PRO A 13 8.03 17.11 1.43
N GLY A 14 9.27 17.63 1.34
CA GLY A 14 10.14 17.82 2.50
C GLY A 14 9.63 18.83 3.54
N ASP A 15 8.61 19.61 3.17
CA ASP A 15 7.86 20.59 3.97
C ASP A 15 6.51 20.04 4.51
N SER A 16 6.25 18.74 4.33
CA SER A 16 5.05 18.11 4.87
C SER A 16 4.99 18.25 6.39
N PRO A 17 3.80 18.51 6.97
CA PRO A 17 3.66 18.66 8.41
C PRO A 17 4.00 17.35 9.13
N THR A 18 4.74 17.45 10.22
CA THR A 18 4.96 16.33 11.15
C THR A 18 3.64 15.98 11.83
N ILE A 19 3.35 14.68 11.94
CA ILE A 19 2.20 14.16 12.67
C ILE A 19 2.67 13.18 13.75
N LEU A 20 1.84 12.95 14.77
CA LEU A 20 2.13 11.94 15.79
C LEU A 20 2.08 10.54 15.18
N CYS A 21 2.90 9.63 15.68
CA CYS A 21 2.90 8.23 15.23
C CYS A 21 1.52 7.57 15.39
N ALA A 22 0.78 7.91 16.45
CA ALA A 22 -0.58 7.43 16.68
C ALA A 22 -1.55 7.90 15.59
N ASP A 23 -1.46 9.18 15.18
CA ASP A 23 -2.31 9.74 14.14
C ASP A 23 -1.95 9.17 12.76
N TRP A 24 -0.65 8.97 12.49
CA TRP A 24 -0.18 8.31 11.28
C TRP A 24 -0.76 6.88 11.16
N TRP A 25 -0.79 6.15 12.28
CA TRP A 25 -1.26 4.77 12.35
C TRP A 25 -2.76 4.63 12.09
N GLU A 26 -3.57 5.54 12.63
CA GLU A 26 -5.04 5.53 12.49
C GLU A 26 -5.53 6.29 11.25
N GLN A 27 -4.65 6.96 10.49
CA GLN A 27 -5.07 7.72 9.32
C GLN A 27 -5.66 6.81 8.23
N PRO A 28 -6.85 7.14 7.69
CA PRO A 28 -7.44 6.47 6.54
C PRO A 28 -6.59 6.64 5.28
N VAL A 29 -6.36 5.54 4.57
CA VAL A 29 -5.54 5.49 3.33
C VAL A 29 -6.31 4.96 2.12
N PHE A 30 -7.45 4.33 2.37
CA PHE A 30 -8.25 3.72 1.32
C PHE A 30 -9.71 3.67 1.74
N ILE A 31 -10.63 3.94 0.81
CA ILE A 31 -12.07 3.78 1.03
C ILE A 31 -12.60 2.83 -0.04
N ARG A 32 -13.28 1.76 0.39
CA ARG A 32 -13.99 0.80 -0.48
C ARG A 32 -15.31 0.45 0.15
N ASP A 33 -16.37 0.44 -0.65
CA ASP A 33 -17.74 0.14 -0.21
C ASP A 33 -18.19 0.97 1.00
N LYS A 34 -17.88 2.27 0.98
CA LYS A 34 -18.14 3.24 2.07
C LYS A 34 -17.43 2.91 3.39
N LYS A 35 -16.49 1.98 3.39
CA LYS A 35 -15.64 1.64 4.52
C LYS A 35 -14.26 2.23 4.33
N ALA A 36 -13.81 3.02 5.30
CA ALA A 36 -12.44 3.50 5.39
C ALA A 36 -11.55 2.40 5.97
N TYR A 37 -10.36 2.28 5.40
CA TYR A 37 -9.28 1.41 5.85
C TYR A 37 -8.10 2.29 6.23
N THR A 38 -7.59 2.09 7.44
CA THR A 38 -6.47 2.85 8.00
C THR A 38 -5.12 2.20 7.65
N ARG A 39 -3.99 2.88 7.93
CA ARG A 39 -2.67 2.23 7.81
C ARG A 39 -2.56 0.99 8.69
N LYS A 40 -3.06 1.10 9.93
CA LYS A 40 -3.20 -0.02 10.87
C LYS A 40 -3.91 -1.20 10.25
N ASP A 41 -5.04 -0.95 9.60
CA ASP A 41 -5.86 -1.97 8.97
C ASP A 41 -5.09 -2.76 7.91
N VAL A 42 -4.36 -2.05 7.06
CA VAL A 42 -3.55 -2.63 5.99
C VAL A 42 -2.39 -3.44 6.54
N VAL A 43 -1.65 -2.88 7.50
CA VAL A 43 -0.46 -3.52 8.08
C VAL A 43 -0.84 -4.77 8.87
N LEU A 44 -1.87 -4.70 9.71
CA LEU A 44 -2.33 -5.86 10.48
C LEU A 44 -2.95 -6.94 9.58
N ALA A 45 -3.68 -6.56 8.52
CA ALA A 45 -4.22 -7.54 7.58
C ALA A 45 -3.08 -8.31 6.88
N ALA A 46 -2.05 -7.62 6.40
CA ALA A 46 -0.92 -8.27 5.76
C ALA A 46 -0.10 -9.13 6.74
N ALA A 47 0.23 -8.59 7.91
CA ALA A 47 1.05 -9.29 8.91
C ALA A 47 0.37 -10.54 9.48
N ASN A 48 -0.93 -10.44 9.79
CA ASN A 48 -1.64 -11.53 10.47
C ASN A 48 -2.30 -12.52 9.51
N LYS A 49 -2.63 -12.11 8.28
CA LYS A 49 -3.55 -12.87 7.42
C LYS A 49 -3.03 -13.14 6.00
N ASP A 50 -1.94 -12.50 5.57
CA ASP A 50 -1.39 -12.69 4.21
C ASP A 50 0.09 -13.15 4.19
N GLY A 51 0.85 -12.92 5.28
CA GLY A 51 2.31 -13.04 5.25
C GLY A 51 2.98 -13.99 6.24
N GLY A 52 2.24 -14.79 7.03
CA GLY A 52 2.80 -15.62 8.10
C GLY A 52 2.65 -17.14 7.91
N ALA A 53 3.53 -17.93 8.54
CA ALA A 53 3.39 -19.40 8.63
C ALA A 53 2.11 -19.85 9.38
N HIS A 54 1.41 -18.91 10.00
CA HIS A 54 0.09 -19.07 10.62
C HIS A 54 -0.88 -18.11 9.91
N VAL A 55 -1.46 -18.58 8.79
CA VAL A 55 -2.49 -17.82 8.07
C VAL A 55 -3.81 -18.06 8.79
N ASP A 56 -4.30 -17.05 9.49
CA ASP A 56 -5.71 -16.99 9.86
C ASP A 56 -6.57 -16.92 8.59
N ASN A 57 -7.75 -17.52 8.64
CA ASN A 57 -8.65 -17.54 7.48
C ASN A 57 -8.86 -16.11 6.94
N PRO A 58 -8.72 -15.89 5.61
CA PRO A 58 -8.81 -14.56 5.03
C PRO A 58 -10.19 -13.95 5.33
N ASP A 59 -10.20 -12.77 5.93
CA ASP A 59 -11.43 -12.05 6.23
C ASP A 59 -11.81 -11.09 5.08
N ALA A 60 -13.03 -10.57 5.13
CA ALA A 60 -13.52 -9.61 4.14
C ALA A 60 -12.62 -8.36 4.02
N LYS A 61 -11.87 -8.03 5.09
CA LYS A 61 -10.95 -6.90 5.14
C LYS A 61 -9.69 -7.18 4.30
N LEU A 62 -9.09 -8.35 4.44
CA LEU A 62 -7.97 -8.78 3.60
C LEU A 62 -8.39 -8.90 2.13
N GLN A 63 -9.55 -9.50 1.86
CA GLN A 63 -10.07 -9.60 0.49
C GLN A 63 -10.23 -8.22 -0.16
N ALA A 64 -10.84 -7.27 0.55
CA ALA A 64 -10.98 -5.89 0.08
C ALA A 64 -9.63 -5.18 -0.16
N LEU A 65 -8.54 -5.64 0.46
CA LEU A 65 -7.20 -5.10 0.29
C LEU A 65 -6.37 -5.82 -0.80
N GLN A 66 -6.72 -7.06 -1.12
CA GLN A 66 -6.17 -7.84 -2.23
C GLN A 66 -6.84 -7.50 -3.56
N GLU A 67 -8.12 -7.15 -3.54
CA GLU A 67 -8.86 -6.79 -4.74
C GLU A 67 -8.28 -5.58 -5.47
N GLY A 68 -8.20 -5.69 -6.80
CA GLY A 68 -7.74 -4.64 -7.68
C GLY A 68 -8.60 -3.39 -7.63
N PHE A 69 -8.00 -2.24 -7.33
CA PHE A 69 -8.62 -0.93 -7.55
C PHE A 69 -8.07 -0.20 -8.78
N TRP A 70 -6.82 -0.49 -9.16
CA TRP A 70 -6.26 -0.07 -10.43
C TRP A 70 -6.47 -1.13 -11.51
N ILE A 71 -6.43 -0.68 -12.75
CA ILE A 71 -6.48 -1.53 -13.93
C ILE A 71 -5.15 -1.38 -14.68
N ARG A 72 -4.52 -2.50 -15.03
CA ARG A 72 -3.36 -2.52 -15.92
C ARG A 72 -3.72 -3.10 -17.27
N THR A 73 -3.07 -2.59 -18.31
CA THR A 73 -3.12 -3.18 -19.65
C THR A 73 -1.82 -3.93 -19.87
N VAL A 74 -1.92 -5.23 -20.10
CA VAL A 74 -0.79 -6.11 -20.39
C VAL A 74 -0.81 -6.42 -21.88
N THR A 75 0.32 -6.21 -22.53
CA THR A 75 0.54 -6.69 -23.90
C THR A 75 1.18 -8.07 -23.81
N HIS A 76 0.49 -9.09 -24.31
CA HIS A 76 0.99 -10.46 -24.37
C HIS A 76 1.97 -10.64 -25.54
N ALA A 77 2.73 -11.74 -25.54
CA ALA A 77 3.74 -12.03 -26.55
C ALA A 77 3.17 -12.18 -27.97
N ASP A 78 1.87 -12.48 -28.08
CA ASP A 78 1.11 -12.56 -29.33
C ASP A 78 0.62 -11.18 -29.84
N GLY A 79 0.98 -10.09 -29.15
CA GLY A 79 0.56 -8.72 -29.46
C GLY A 79 -0.84 -8.36 -28.95
N THR A 80 -1.57 -9.29 -28.34
CA THR A 80 -2.89 -9.00 -27.76
C THR A 80 -2.75 -8.14 -26.51
N LYS A 81 -3.64 -7.16 -26.36
CA LYS A 81 -3.71 -6.31 -25.16
C LYS A 81 -4.87 -6.76 -24.31
N LYS A 82 -4.60 -7.18 -23.08
CA LYS A 82 -5.62 -7.53 -22.09
C LYS A 82 -5.61 -6.53 -20.95
N THR A 83 -6.81 -6.18 -20.52
CA THR A 83 -7.04 -5.31 -19.38
C THR A 83 -7.36 -6.18 -18.17
N GLU A 84 -6.59 -6.04 -17.09
CA GLU A 84 -6.80 -6.82 -15.87
C GLU A 84 -6.64 -5.97 -14.60
N PRO A 85 -7.39 -6.30 -13.54
CA PRO A 85 -7.28 -5.61 -12.26
C PRO A 85 -5.91 -5.87 -11.62
N LEU A 86 -5.33 -4.83 -11.05
CA LEU A 86 -4.06 -4.91 -10.36
C LEU A 86 -4.28 -5.35 -8.91
N ALA A 87 -4.22 -6.65 -8.66
CA ALA A 87 -4.40 -7.25 -7.34
C ALA A 87 -3.26 -6.91 -6.35
N ASP A 88 -3.44 -7.35 -5.10
CA ASP A 88 -2.52 -7.25 -3.97
C ASP A 88 -2.10 -5.82 -3.67
N ASN A 89 -3.11 -4.97 -3.56
CA ASN A 89 -2.92 -3.54 -3.41
C ASN A 89 -2.29 -3.12 -2.09
N HIS A 90 -2.55 -3.89 -1.04
CA HIS A 90 -1.89 -3.70 0.25
C HIS A 90 -0.35 -3.75 0.15
N PHE A 91 0.25 -4.54 -0.74
CA PHE A 91 1.72 -4.54 -0.87
C PHE A 91 2.27 -3.19 -1.35
N ARG A 92 1.55 -2.49 -2.22
CA ARG A 92 1.96 -1.15 -2.70
C ARG A 92 1.83 -0.12 -1.60
N MET A 93 0.75 -0.22 -0.82
CA MET A 93 0.53 0.62 0.36
C MET A 93 1.64 0.39 1.39
N LEU A 94 1.98 -0.87 1.69
CA LEU A 94 3.06 -1.22 2.61
C LEU A 94 4.41 -0.66 2.19
N ARG A 95 4.74 -0.72 0.89
CA ARG A 95 5.97 -0.11 0.37
C ARG A 95 6.00 1.40 0.62
N ARG A 96 4.88 2.09 0.41
CA ARG A 96 4.78 3.52 0.71
C ARG A 96 4.90 3.80 2.21
N PHE A 97 4.22 3.02 3.05
CA PHE A 97 4.31 3.19 4.51
C PHE A 97 5.72 2.97 5.04
N ALA A 98 6.43 1.97 4.50
CA ALA A 98 7.82 1.72 4.86
C ALA A 98 8.71 2.92 4.49
N GLU A 99 8.53 3.50 3.31
CA GLU A 99 9.29 4.68 2.90
C GLU A 99 9.00 5.90 3.79
N GLU A 100 7.74 6.15 4.17
CA GLU A 100 7.36 7.22 5.11
C GLU A 100 8.08 7.07 6.45
N LEU A 101 8.19 5.84 6.98
CA LEU A 101 8.87 5.58 8.25
C LEU A 101 10.40 5.68 8.12
N LEU A 102 10.98 5.11 7.05
CA LEU A 102 12.43 5.09 6.82
C LEU A 102 13.00 6.47 6.45
N SER A 103 12.18 7.35 5.89
CA SER A 103 12.57 8.73 5.57
C SER A 103 12.25 9.73 6.71
N SER A 104 11.64 9.28 7.80
CA SER A 104 11.27 10.13 8.92
C SER A 104 12.51 10.58 9.72
N LYS A 105 12.84 11.87 9.61
CA LYS A 105 13.96 12.48 10.35
C LYS A 105 13.84 12.31 11.86
N GLU A 106 12.63 12.39 12.40
CA GLU A 106 12.40 12.26 13.85
C GLU A 106 12.57 10.80 14.32
N LEU A 107 12.14 9.81 13.54
CA LEU A 107 12.37 8.41 13.88
C LEU A 107 13.85 8.02 13.75
N LEU A 108 14.54 8.55 12.74
CA LEU A 108 15.97 8.31 12.56
C LEU A 108 16.78 8.86 13.74
N LYS A 109 16.44 10.05 14.26
CA LYS A 109 17.07 10.62 15.47
C LYS A 109 16.87 9.76 16.73
N LEU A 110 15.83 8.92 16.78
CA LEU A 110 15.60 8.01 17.93
C LEU A 110 16.40 6.71 17.83
N ALA A 111 16.96 6.40 16.66
CA ALA A 111 17.77 5.20 16.43
C ALA A 111 19.26 5.40 16.76
N ASP A 112 19.69 6.66 16.92
CA ASP A 112 21.03 7.07 17.36
C ASP A 112 21.15 7.06 18.90
#